data_AF-A0A1Y3W4A1-F1
#
_entry.id   AF-A0A1Y3W4A1-F1
#
_cell.length_a   1.000
_cell.length_b   1.000
_cell.length_c   1.000
_cell.angle_alpha   90.00
_cell.angle_beta   90.00
_cell.angle_gamma   90.00
#
_symmetry.space_group_name_H-M   'P 1'
#
loop_
_entity.id
_entity.type
_entity.pdbx_description
1 polymer ?
#
loop_
_entity_poly.entity_id
_entity_poly.type
_entity_poly.pdbx_seq_one_letter_code
_entity_poly.pdbx_strand_id
1 'polypeptide(L)'
;MGSRTKEAEFEEYRLRIYPWVREIPGDAAGWEKEGCSPEDTPLLSFVDGLMTVFVIQKEEEVFEILKDSMLPEGMTPEEIYRTACENLARDVEFVFSNTLFGGFGVIADGVHEASALCLRHVWEVCTEKLQDDVVIMAPSRDLLLFAPKSDRKTVQSMIQFGEQGWLQSEHRLTKRLYQYSRERKELTGYERD
;
A
#
# COMPACT_ATOMS: atom_id res chain seq x y z
N MET A 1 -20.14 -19.45 -30.36
CA MET A 1 -19.82 -18.33 -29.46
C MET A 1 -18.32 -18.18 -29.48
N GLY A 2 -17.79 -17.13 -30.10
CA GLY A 2 -16.35 -16.89 -30.15
C GLY A 2 -15.84 -16.57 -28.76
N SER A 3 -14.74 -17.21 -28.35
CA SER A 3 -13.97 -16.79 -27.17
C SER A 3 -13.71 -15.29 -27.28
N ARG A 4 -14.06 -14.51 -26.25
CA ARG A 4 -13.54 -13.14 -26.15
C ARG A 4 -12.03 -13.23 -25.99
N THR A 5 -11.32 -12.22 -26.47
CA THR A 5 -9.86 -12.16 -26.27
C THR A 5 -9.59 -11.62 -24.87
N LYS A 6 -8.47 -12.01 -24.26
CA LYS A 6 -8.10 -11.58 -22.89
C LYS A 6 -8.02 -10.05 -22.77
N GLU A 7 -7.66 -9.37 -23.86
CA GLU A 7 -7.63 -7.91 -23.92
C GLU A 7 -9.03 -7.33 -23.68
N ALA A 8 -10.05 -7.85 -24.35
CA ALA A 8 -11.42 -7.35 -24.20
C ALA A 8 -11.96 -7.58 -22.78
N GLU A 9 -11.61 -8.70 -22.16
CA GLU A 9 -11.99 -9.01 -20.78
C GLU A 9 -11.28 -8.08 -19.78
N PHE A 10 -9.97 -7.85 -19.96
CA PHE A 10 -9.19 -6.94 -19.14
C PHE A 10 -9.77 -5.51 -19.14
N GLU A 11 -10.18 -5.02 -20.30
CA GLU A 11 -10.79 -3.69 -20.43
C GLU A 11 -12.06 -3.51 -19.57
N GLU A 12 -12.81 -4.58 -19.28
CA GLU A 12 -14.04 -4.51 -18.46
C GLU A 12 -13.75 -4.21 -16.98
N TYR A 13 -12.55 -4.51 -16.49
CA TYR A 13 -12.20 -4.35 -15.08
C TYR A 13 -10.93 -3.55 -14.83
N ARG A 14 -10.15 -3.17 -15.85
CA ARG A 14 -8.88 -2.43 -15.70
C ARG A 14 -8.99 -1.16 -14.86
N LEU A 15 -10.14 -0.49 -14.91
CA LEU A 15 -10.39 0.76 -14.17
C LEU A 15 -10.75 0.52 -12.70
N ARG A 16 -10.94 -0.74 -12.29
CA ARG A 16 -11.26 -1.17 -10.93
C ARG A 16 -10.10 -1.97 -10.30
N ILE A 17 -8.91 -1.84 -10.86
CA ILE A 17 -7.69 -2.43 -10.33
C ILE A 17 -7.04 -1.44 -9.37
N TYR A 18 -6.71 -1.88 -8.15
CA TYR A 18 -6.05 -1.05 -7.14
C TYR A 18 -4.78 -1.73 -6.61
N PRO A 19 -3.77 -0.94 -6.20
CA PRO A 19 -2.54 -1.48 -5.64
C PRO A 19 -2.72 -1.65 -4.14
N TRP A 20 -2.45 -2.84 -3.63
CA TRP A 20 -2.35 -3.11 -2.19
C TRP A 20 -0.90 -3.39 -1.83
N VAL A 21 -0.43 -2.74 -0.76
CA VAL A 21 0.92 -2.96 -0.24
C VAL A 21 0.87 -4.07 0.82
N ARG A 22 1.77 -5.04 0.77
CA ARG A 22 1.81 -6.19 1.69
C ARG A 22 3.23 -6.68 1.94
N GLU A 23 3.45 -7.35 3.08
CA GLU A 23 4.67 -8.15 3.28
C GLU A 23 4.59 -9.45 2.49
N ILE A 24 5.76 -9.95 2.09
CA ILE A 24 5.91 -11.27 1.48
C ILE A 24 5.69 -12.35 2.55
N PRO A 25 4.74 -13.29 2.37
CA PRO A 25 4.63 -14.45 3.24
C PRO A 25 5.91 -15.31 3.21
N GLY A 26 6.34 -15.77 4.39
CA GLY A 26 7.57 -16.57 4.53
C GLY A 26 7.40 -18.06 4.20
N ASP A 27 6.16 -18.54 4.09
CA ASP A 27 5.85 -19.95 3.83
C ASP A 27 4.59 -20.12 2.96
N ALA A 28 4.35 -21.34 2.48
CA ALA A 28 3.22 -21.67 1.61
C ALA A 28 1.85 -21.45 2.29
N ALA A 29 1.75 -21.66 3.60
CA ALA A 29 0.51 -21.46 4.35
C ALA A 29 0.12 -19.97 4.43
N GLY A 30 1.12 -19.10 4.55
CA GLY A 30 0.94 -17.66 4.46
C GLY A 30 0.44 -17.23 3.09
N TRP A 31 1.04 -17.72 2.00
CA TRP A 31 0.57 -17.44 0.64
C TRP A 31 -0.88 -17.88 0.41
N GLU A 32 -1.24 -19.10 0.84
CA GLU A 32 -2.61 -19.62 0.75
C GLU A 32 -3.61 -18.77 1.53
N LYS A 33 -3.27 -18.39 2.78
CA LYS A 33 -4.10 -17.52 3.61
C LYS A 33 -4.36 -16.17 2.94
N GLU A 34 -3.33 -15.62 2.31
CA GLU A 34 -3.43 -14.33 1.61
C GLU A 34 -4.08 -14.47 0.22
N GLY A 35 -4.44 -15.68 -0.23
CA GLY A 35 -5.03 -15.92 -1.55
C GLY A 35 -4.08 -15.59 -2.71
N CYS A 36 -2.78 -15.49 -2.45
CA CYS A 36 -1.74 -15.10 -3.40
C CYS A 36 -0.79 -16.29 -3.66
N SER A 37 -0.08 -16.30 -4.78
CA SER A 37 1.02 -17.22 -5.03
C SER A 37 2.08 -16.53 -5.89
N PRO A 38 3.39 -16.75 -5.64
CA PRO A 38 4.46 -16.21 -6.49
C PRO A 38 4.39 -16.65 -7.95
N GLU A 39 3.71 -17.77 -8.25
CA GLU A 39 3.64 -18.38 -9.58
C GLU A 39 2.44 -17.92 -10.42
N ASP A 40 1.42 -17.33 -9.81
CA ASP A 40 0.15 -16.94 -10.49
C ASP A 40 -0.35 -15.56 -10.04
N THR A 41 0.48 -14.76 -9.37
CA THR A 41 0.12 -13.41 -8.93
C THR A 41 1.14 -12.41 -9.45
N PRO A 42 0.72 -11.37 -10.19
CA PRO A 42 1.60 -10.30 -10.62
C PRO A 42 2.04 -9.50 -9.38
N LEU A 43 3.28 -9.69 -8.97
CA LEU A 43 3.90 -9.02 -7.83
C LEU A 43 4.91 -7.98 -8.30
N LEU A 44 4.93 -6.82 -7.64
CA LEU A 44 5.95 -5.80 -7.86
C LEU A 44 6.67 -5.46 -6.54
N SER A 45 8.00 -5.42 -6.54
CA SER A 45 8.74 -5.00 -5.36
C SER A 45 8.53 -3.52 -5.10
N PHE A 46 8.24 -3.17 -3.83
CA PHE A 46 7.94 -1.80 -3.44
C PHE A 46 9.10 -1.18 -2.65
N VAL A 47 9.29 -1.58 -1.38
CA VAL A 47 10.42 -1.13 -0.56
C VAL A 47 10.66 -2.09 0.60
N ASP A 48 11.92 -2.44 0.87
CA ASP A 48 12.38 -3.18 2.07
C ASP A 48 11.42 -4.28 2.57
N GLY A 49 11.16 -5.25 1.70
CA GLY A 49 10.31 -6.41 1.99
C GLY A 49 8.81 -6.22 1.75
N LEU A 50 8.37 -5.01 1.41
CA LEU A 50 7.02 -4.77 0.90
C LEU A 50 6.95 -5.03 -0.59
N MET A 51 5.83 -5.62 -0.99
CA MET A 51 5.42 -5.81 -2.37
C MET A 51 4.10 -5.07 -2.61
N THR A 52 3.85 -4.77 -3.88
CA THR A 52 2.52 -4.44 -4.37
C THR A 52 1.88 -5.71 -4.94
N VAL A 53 0.66 -5.97 -4.48
CA VAL A 53 -0.30 -6.94 -5.02
C VAL A 53 -1.42 -6.14 -5.66
N PHE A 54 -1.95 -6.61 -6.79
CA PHE A 54 -3.06 -5.94 -7.46
C PHE A 54 -4.38 -6.63 -7.15
N VAL A 55 -5.41 -5.85 -6.88
CA VAL A 55 -6.75 -6.36 -6.61
C VAL A 55 -7.78 -5.72 -7.53
N ILE A 56 -8.79 -6.49 -7.90
CA ILE A 56 -9.95 -6.04 -8.66
C ILE A 56 -11.11 -5.84 -7.68
N GLN A 57 -11.68 -4.64 -7.65
CA GLN A 57 -12.92 -4.38 -6.91
C GLN A 57 -14.11 -4.94 -7.67
N LYS A 58 -14.83 -5.89 -7.06
CA LYS A 58 -16.04 -6.52 -7.61
C LYS A 58 -17.30 -5.80 -7.15
N GLU A 59 -17.35 -5.50 -5.87
CA GLU A 59 -18.39 -4.75 -5.16
C GLU A 59 -17.69 -3.78 -4.19
N GLU A 60 -18.46 -2.96 -3.47
CA GLU A 60 -17.94 -1.84 -2.67
C GLU A 60 -16.76 -2.24 -1.75
N GLU A 61 -16.91 -3.33 -0.99
CA GLU A 61 -15.87 -3.84 -0.08
C GLU A 61 -15.34 -5.23 -0.48
N VAL A 62 -15.66 -5.71 -1.68
CA VAL A 62 -15.28 -7.06 -2.14
C VAL A 62 -14.18 -6.96 -3.18
N PHE A 63 -13.00 -7.48 -2.82
CA PHE A 63 -11.80 -7.44 -3.64
C PHE A 63 -11.33 -8.85 -3.99
N GLU A 64 -10.97 -9.05 -5.25
CA GLU A 64 -10.34 -10.27 -5.75
C GLU A 64 -8.89 -9.99 -6.10
N ILE A 65 -7.97 -10.87 -5.73
CA ILE A 65 -6.56 -10.75 -6.14
C ILE A 65 -6.45 -11.03 -7.64
N LEU A 66 -5.86 -10.10 -8.37
CA LEU A 66 -5.56 -10.24 -9.78
C LEU A 66 -4.57 -11.39 -9.99
N LYS A 67 -4.84 -12.25 -10.96
CA LYS A 67 -3.99 -13.41 -11.32
C LYS A 67 -3.34 -13.21 -12.68
N ASP A 68 -2.19 -13.85 -12.91
CA ASP A 68 -1.49 -13.77 -14.20
C ASP A 68 -2.37 -14.31 -15.35
N SER A 69 -3.19 -15.33 -15.06
CA SER A 69 -4.17 -15.86 -16.00
C SER A 69 -5.21 -14.84 -16.48
N MET A 70 -5.48 -13.79 -15.70
CA MET A 70 -6.44 -12.73 -16.02
C MET A 70 -5.84 -11.65 -16.94
N LEU A 71 -4.51 -11.56 -17.02
CA LEU A 71 -3.84 -10.51 -17.77
C LEU A 71 -3.75 -10.81 -19.28
N PRO A 72 -3.81 -9.77 -20.13
CA PRO A 72 -3.39 -9.87 -21.52
C PRO A 72 -1.95 -10.38 -21.66
N GLU A 73 -1.64 -11.04 -22.78
CA GLU A 73 -0.28 -11.53 -23.03
C GLU A 73 0.72 -10.38 -23.10
N GLY A 74 1.83 -10.51 -22.38
CA GLY A 74 2.94 -9.55 -22.40
C GLY A 74 2.79 -8.34 -21.47
N MET A 75 1.66 -8.20 -20.77
CA MET A 75 1.47 -7.13 -19.78
C MET A 75 2.40 -7.33 -18.57
N THR A 76 3.11 -6.27 -18.16
CA THR A 76 4.05 -6.35 -17.03
C THR A 76 3.46 -5.83 -15.71
N PRO A 77 3.97 -6.27 -14.55
CA PRO A 77 3.56 -5.73 -13.25
C PRO A 77 3.70 -4.20 -13.12
N GLU A 78 4.68 -3.59 -13.79
CA GLU A 78 4.87 -2.13 -13.79
C GLU A 78 3.78 -1.38 -14.58
N GLU A 79 3.27 -1.96 -15.66
CA GLU A 79 2.15 -1.41 -16.42
C GLU A 79 0.85 -1.46 -15.61
N ILE A 80 0.64 -2.58 -14.91
CA ILE A 80 -0.49 -2.76 -13.99
C ILE A 80 -0.37 -1.79 -12.82
N TYR A 81 0.83 -1.64 -12.25
CA TYR A 81 1.09 -0.70 -11.15
C TYR A 81 0.71 0.73 -11.51
N ARG A 82 1.08 1.18 -12.70
CA ARG A 82 0.72 2.53 -13.18
C ARG A 82 -0.79 2.68 -13.27
N THR A 83 -1.47 1.73 -13.91
CA THR A 83 -2.94 1.73 -14.04
C THR A 83 -3.62 1.73 -12.67
N ALA A 84 -3.12 0.91 -11.75
CA ALA A 84 -3.66 0.76 -10.42
C ALA A 84 -3.50 2.05 -9.60
N CYS A 85 -2.32 2.68 -9.64
CA CYS A 85 -2.08 3.97 -9.00
C CYS A 85 -2.93 5.10 -9.60
N GLU A 86 -3.15 5.10 -10.91
CA GLU A 86 -4.05 6.06 -11.58
C GLU A 86 -5.50 5.90 -11.12
N ASN A 87 -6.00 4.66 -11.01
CA ASN A 87 -7.33 4.38 -10.46
C ASN A 87 -7.42 4.82 -8.99
N LEU A 88 -6.43 4.46 -8.18
CA LEU A 88 -6.39 4.85 -6.77
C LEU A 88 -6.46 6.36 -6.59
N ALA A 89 -5.66 7.11 -7.35
CA ALA A 89 -5.64 8.58 -7.28
C ALA A 89 -6.91 9.24 -7.84
N ARG A 90 -7.64 8.54 -8.74
CA ARG A 90 -8.90 9.01 -9.31
C ARG A 90 -10.07 8.80 -8.35
N ASP A 91 -10.11 7.65 -7.69
CA ASP A 91 -11.31 7.16 -7.01
C ASP A 91 -11.28 7.36 -5.49
N VAL A 92 -10.09 7.44 -4.89
CA VAL A 92 -9.94 7.50 -3.42
C VAL A 92 -9.48 8.89 -2.98
N GLU A 93 -10.27 9.52 -2.12
CA GLU A 93 -9.89 10.76 -1.45
C GLU A 93 -9.10 10.46 -0.17
N PHE A 94 -7.91 11.05 -0.05
CA PHE A 94 -7.05 10.89 1.13
C PHE A 94 -7.05 12.15 1.99
N VAL A 95 -7.47 12.00 3.24
CA VAL A 95 -7.47 13.07 4.25
C VAL A 95 -6.36 12.83 5.26
N PHE A 96 -5.55 13.85 5.50
CA PHE A 96 -4.48 13.82 6.51
C PHE A 96 -4.99 14.36 7.84
N SER A 97 -5.04 13.49 8.86
CA SER A 97 -5.49 13.84 10.20
C SER A 97 -4.32 13.97 11.17
N ASN A 98 -4.36 14.98 12.04
CA ASN A 98 -3.40 15.11 13.12
C ASN A 98 -3.61 14.00 14.15
N THR A 99 -2.54 13.34 14.56
CA THR A 99 -2.60 12.38 15.66
C THR A 99 -2.32 13.08 16.99
N LEU A 100 -2.81 12.48 18.09
CA LEU A 100 -2.55 13.00 19.45
C LEU A 100 -1.07 13.00 19.83
N PHE A 101 -0.24 12.25 19.11
CA PHE A 101 1.20 12.16 19.33
C PHE A 101 2.02 13.13 18.47
N GLY A 102 1.38 14.00 17.68
CA GLY A 102 2.05 15.02 16.87
C GLY A 102 2.51 14.55 15.49
N GLY A 103 1.99 13.41 15.01
CA GLY A 103 2.19 12.92 13.65
C GLY A 103 0.94 13.10 12.78
N PHE A 104 0.93 12.44 11.63
CA PHE A 104 -0.26 12.33 10.78
C PHE A 104 -0.73 10.88 10.64
N GLY A 105 -2.04 10.70 10.54
CA GLY A 105 -2.68 9.51 10.01
C GLY A 105 -3.35 9.83 8.68
N VAL A 106 -3.45 8.84 7.80
CA VAL A 106 -4.26 8.93 6.58
C VAL A 106 -5.62 8.30 6.84
N ILE A 107 -6.68 8.99 6.41
CA ILE A 107 -8.06 8.53 6.44
C ILE A 107 -8.55 8.49 4.99
N ALA A 108 -9.17 7.38 4.61
CA ALA A 108 -9.76 7.20 3.30
C ALA A 108 -11.11 6.46 3.44
N ASP A 109 -11.24 5.32 2.79
CA ASP A 109 -12.45 4.49 2.66
C ASP A 109 -12.44 3.26 3.60
N GLY A 110 -11.47 3.14 4.50
CA GLY A 110 -11.30 1.96 5.37
C GLY A 110 -10.65 0.75 4.68
N VAL A 111 -10.19 0.92 3.44
CA VAL A 111 -9.57 -0.14 2.64
C VAL A 111 -8.23 0.28 2.04
N HIS A 112 -8.06 1.54 1.67
CA HIS A 112 -6.93 1.98 0.85
C HIS A 112 -5.97 2.94 1.56
N GLU A 113 -6.09 3.14 2.87
CA GLU A 113 -5.21 4.01 3.64
C GLU A 113 -3.73 3.64 3.46
N ALA A 114 -3.39 2.35 3.56
CA ALA A 114 -2.03 1.90 3.32
C ALA A 114 -1.64 1.96 1.83
N SER A 115 -2.59 1.80 0.91
CA SER A 115 -2.37 1.95 -0.53
C SER A 115 -1.96 3.37 -0.93
N ALA A 116 -2.28 4.37 -0.10
CA ALA A 116 -1.77 5.73 -0.26
C ALA A 116 -0.23 5.77 -0.32
N LEU A 117 0.47 4.75 0.21
CA LEU A 117 1.90 4.59 0.02
C LEU A 117 2.29 4.55 -1.46
N CYS A 118 1.49 3.98 -2.35
CA CYS A 118 1.83 3.92 -3.78
C CYS A 118 1.83 5.31 -4.46
N LEU A 119 1.32 6.34 -3.79
CA LEU A 119 1.21 7.70 -4.28
C LEU A 119 2.27 8.60 -3.65
N ARG A 120 3.37 8.83 -4.38
CA ARG A 120 4.49 9.67 -3.92
C ARG A 120 4.08 11.03 -3.34
N HIS A 121 3.07 11.67 -3.93
CA HIS A 121 2.55 12.96 -3.45
C HIS A 121 2.11 12.92 -1.98
N VAL A 122 1.61 11.77 -1.49
CA VAL A 122 1.19 11.58 -0.09
C VAL A 122 2.37 11.81 0.86
N TRP A 123 3.54 11.25 0.54
CA TRP A 123 4.74 11.42 1.37
C TRP A 123 5.26 12.86 1.29
N GLU A 124 5.25 13.45 0.09
CA GLU A 124 5.69 14.83 -0.12
C GLU A 124 4.84 15.81 0.71
N VAL A 125 3.51 15.67 0.70
CA VAL A 125 2.60 16.47 1.54
C VAL A 125 2.92 16.32 3.02
N CYS A 126 3.16 15.09 3.49
CA CYS A 126 3.53 14.86 4.89
C CYS A 126 4.84 15.56 5.26
N THR A 127 5.87 15.45 4.40
CA THR A 127 7.15 16.14 4.65
C THR A 127 7.04 17.66 4.62
N GLU A 128 6.18 18.22 3.76
CA GLU A 128 5.93 19.65 3.70
C GLU A 128 5.18 20.14 4.93
N LYS A 129 4.14 19.41 5.37
CA LYS A 129 3.37 19.80 6.55
C LYS A 129 4.16 19.65 7.85
N LEU A 130 4.98 18.61 7.97
CA LEU A 130 5.85 18.38 9.13
C LEU A 130 7.15 19.19 9.07
N GLN A 131 7.48 19.76 7.92
CA GLN A 131 8.75 20.47 7.67
C GLN A 131 10.00 19.62 7.96
N ASP A 132 9.91 18.30 7.76
CA ASP A 132 10.94 17.33 8.11
C ASP A 132 10.90 16.13 7.15
N ASP A 133 11.99 15.35 7.12
CA ASP A 133 11.92 13.96 6.66
C ASP A 133 10.91 13.20 7.54
N VAL A 134 10.27 12.18 6.97
CA VAL A 134 9.21 11.45 7.69
C VAL A 134 9.58 9.99 7.90
N VAL A 135 9.28 9.49 9.09
CA VAL A 135 9.19 8.05 9.38
C VAL A 135 7.75 7.63 9.15
N ILE A 136 7.57 6.48 8.49
CA ILE A 136 6.29 5.98 8.01
C ILE A 136 6.05 4.58 8.59
N MET A 137 4.82 4.29 9.00
CA MET A 137 4.40 2.97 9.44
C MET A 137 3.03 2.64 8.87
N ALA A 138 2.88 1.45 8.29
CA ALA A 138 1.62 0.92 7.76
C ALA A 138 1.24 -0.38 8.50
N PRO A 139 0.71 -0.28 9.73
CA PRO A 139 0.38 -1.46 10.55
C PRO A 139 -0.72 -2.35 9.95
N SER A 140 -1.68 -1.78 9.27
CA SER A 140 -2.78 -2.52 8.65
C SER A 140 -3.20 -1.85 7.35
N ARG A 141 -4.01 -2.57 6.57
CA ARG A 141 -4.56 -2.08 5.31
C ARG A 141 -5.22 -0.70 5.45
N ASP A 142 -5.92 -0.47 6.55
CA ASP A 142 -6.71 0.70 6.89
C ASP A 142 -5.98 1.73 7.76
N LEU A 143 -4.65 1.58 7.96
CA LEU A 143 -3.89 2.48 8.82
C LEU A 143 -2.52 2.79 8.24
N LEU A 144 -2.30 4.07 7.97
CA LEU A 144 -1.01 4.62 7.54
C LEU A 144 -0.66 5.84 8.39
N LEU A 145 0.54 5.83 8.95
CA LEU A 145 1.01 6.79 9.94
C LEU A 145 2.33 7.43 9.51
N PHE A 146 2.48 8.71 9.85
CA PHE A 146 3.66 9.51 9.60
C PHE A 146 4.10 10.25 10.88
N ALA A 147 5.40 10.30 11.10
CA ALA A 147 6.03 11.08 12.17
C ALA A 147 7.24 11.86 11.63
N PRO A 148 7.52 13.08 12.12
CA PRO A 148 8.73 13.81 11.78
C PRO A 148 9.96 13.06 12.32
N LYS A 149 10.93 12.79 11.45
CA LYS A 149 12.10 11.96 11.74
C LYS A 149 12.98 12.54 12.86
N SER A 150 13.07 13.86 12.97
CA SER A 150 13.84 14.55 14.01
C SER A 150 13.19 14.49 15.40
N ASP A 151 11.87 14.24 15.50
CA ASP A 151 11.18 14.10 16.78
C ASP A 151 11.11 12.64 17.23
N ARG A 152 12.13 12.23 17.97
CA ARG A 152 12.21 10.87 18.52
C ARG A 152 11.02 10.51 19.42
N LYS A 153 10.39 11.47 20.11
CA LYS A 153 9.24 11.17 20.99
C LYS A 153 8.01 10.85 20.15
N THR A 154 7.71 11.67 19.16
CA THR A 154 6.61 11.43 18.22
C THR A 154 6.79 10.13 17.45
N VAL A 155 8.00 9.82 16.98
CA VAL A 155 8.30 8.53 16.33
C VAL A 155 8.03 7.36 17.27
N GLN A 156 8.49 7.41 18.52
CA GLN A 156 8.24 6.34 19.50
C GLN A 156 6.75 6.18 19.83
N SER A 157 6.02 7.28 19.99
CA SER A 157 4.57 7.23 20.22
C SER A 157 3.81 6.69 19.01
N MET A 158 4.23 7.03 17.79
CA MET A 158 3.67 6.46 16.55
C MET A 158 3.88 4.94 16.51
N ILE A 159 5.09 4.46 16.84
CA ILE A 159 5.40 3.02 16.86
C ILE A 159 4.49 2.30 17.86
N GLN A 160 4.37 2.81 19.09
CA GLN A 160 3.51 2.20 20.11
C GLN A 160 2.04 2.14 19.66
N PHE A 161 1.54 3.22 19.07
CA PHE A 161 0.18 3.28 18.54
C PHE A 161 -0.01 2.30 17.38
N GLY A 162 0.91 2.29 16.41
CA GLY A 162 0.86 1.41 15.25
C GLY A 162 0.99 -0.07 15.60
N GLU A 163 1.82 -0.44 16.59
CA GLU A 163 1.92 -1.82 17.07
C GLU A 163 0.62 -2.31 17.72
N GLN A 164 -0.09 -1.45 18.45
CA GLN A 164 -1.42 -1.78 18.97
C GLN A 164 -2.44 -1.92 17.85
N GLY A 165 -2.45 -1.01 16.86
CA GLY A 165 -3.29 -1.12 15.67
C GLY A 165 -3.06 -2.42 14.90
N TRP A 166 -1.79 -2.80 14.72
CA TRP A 166 -1.41 -4.07 14.09
C TRP A 166 -1.96 -5.27 14.87
N LEU A 167 -1.84 -5.30 16.20
CA LEU A 167 -2.33 -6.41 17.02
C LEU A 167 -3.85 -6.59 16.93
N GLN A 168 -4.59 -5.48 16.82
CA GLN A 168 -6.05 -5.47 16.80
C GLN A 168 -6.65 -5.68 15.40
N SER A 169 -5.87 -5.43 14.35
CA SER A 169 -6.36 -5.55 12.97
C SER A 169 -6.43 -7.01 12.49
N GLU A 170 -7.47 -7.32 11.72
CA GLU A 170 -7.60 -8.56 10.95
C GLU A 170 -6.80 -8.50 9.63
N HIS A 171 -6.53 -7.29 9.12
CA HIS A 171 -5.83 -7.03 7.87
C HIS A 171 -4.45 -6.42 8.13
N ARG A 172 -3.65 -7.17 8.90
CA ARG A 172 -2.28 -6.80 9.28
C ARG A 172 -1.39 -6.66 8.05
N LEU A 173 -0.55 -5.62 8.05
CA LEU A 173 0.37 -5.33 6.95
C LEU A 173 1.81 -5.45 7.41
N THR A 174 2.39 -4.47 8.11
CA THR A 174 3.76 -4.56 8.62
C THR A 174 3.98 -3.77 9.90
N LYS A 175 4.93 -4.22 10.72
CA LYS A 175 5.47 -3.42 11.84
C LYS A 175 6.79 -2.73 11.51
N ARG A 176 7.33 -2.98 10.31
CA ARG A 176 8.53 -2.30 9.82
C ARG A 176 8.27 -0.82 9.66
N LEU A 177 9.36 -0.07 9.70
CA LEU A 177 9.36 1.36 9.53
C LEU A 177 10.05 1.71 8.23
N TYR A 178 9.56 2.75 7.59
CA TYR A 178 10.12 3.30 6.38
C TYR A 178 10.44 4.77 6.60
N GLN A 179 11.26 5.35 5.75
CA GLN A 179 11.54 6.78 5.77
C GLN A 179 11.47 7.35 4.36
N TYR A 180 10.90 8.54 4.25
CA TYR A 180 10.99 9.33 3.02
C TYR A 180 11.86 10.56 3.28
N SER A 181 12.91 10.70 2.47
CA SER A 181 13.81 11.84 2.54
C SER A 181 13.43 12.93 1.54
N ARG A 182 13.27 14.16 2.03
CA ARG A 182 12.95 15.35 1.22
C ARG A 182 14.07 15.68 0.24
N GLU A 183 15.30 15.56 0.70
CA GLU A 183 16.49 15.89 -0.09
C GLU A 183 16.71 14.85 -1.19
N ARG A 184 16.72 13.57 -0.81
CA ARG A 184 17.01 12.47 -1.76
C ARG A 184 15.81 12.09 -2.61
N LYS A 185 14.60 12.50 -2.22
CA LYS A 185 13.35 12.14 -2.90
C LYS A 185 13.17 10.64 -3.02
N GLU A 186 13.53 9.93 -1.96
CA GLU A 186 13.65 8.47 -1.92
C GLU A 186 12.95 7.91 -0.68
N LEU A 187 12.19 6.82 -0.88
CA LEU A 187 11.60 6.01 0.18
C LEU A 187 12.51 4.80 0.43
N THR A 188 12.93 4.59 1.67
CA THR A 188 13.76 3.43 2.06
C THR A 188 13.23 2.78 3.33
N GLY A 189 13.74 1.60 3.67
CA GLY A 189 13.62 1.07 5.03
C GLY A 189 14.23 2.04 6.05
N TYR A 190 13.66 2.07 7.26
CA TYR A 190 14.16 2.84 8.39
C TYR A 190 14.65 1.92 9.50
N GLU A 191 15.96 1.94 9.72
CA GLU A 191 16.60 1.23 10.84
C GLU A 191 16.52 2.08 12.10
N ARG A 192 16.19 1.44 13.22
CA ARG A 192 16.15 2.09 14.54
C ARG A 192 17.59 2.17 15.07
N ASP A 193 18.11 3.38 15.22
CA ASP A 193 19.39 3.65 15.93
C ASP A 193 19.31 3.32 17.43
#